data_AF-A0A4S0JZD4-F1
#
_entry.id   AF-A0A4S0JZD4-F1
#
_cell.length_a   1.000
_cell.length_b   1.000
_cell.length_c   1.000
_cell.angle_alpha   90.00
_cell.angle_beta   90.00
_cell.angle_gamma   90.00
#
_symmetry.space_group_name_H-M   'P 1'
#
loop_
_entity.id
_entity.type
_entity.pdbx_description
1 polymer ?
#
loop_
_entity_poly.entity_id
_entity_poly.type
_entity_poly.pdbx_seq_one_letter_code
_entity_poly.pdbx_strand_id
1 'polypeptide(L)' 'MTAAITRLPTAATSYYTVRKSGRNWAVELVTPAPGRPLRTKLRSYSDPAAANADAAETAKRMARPFKIGGRAA' A
#
# COMPACT_ATOMS: atom_id res chain seq x y z
N MET A 1 -37.22 -8.82 13.85
CA MET A 1 -36.48 -9.66 12.88
C MET A 1 -35.15 -8.97 12.58
N THR A 2 -34.06 -9.50 13.12
CA THR A 2 -32.71 -8.91 12.95
C THR A 2 -32.02 -9.66 11.82
N ALA A 3 -31.83 -9.01 10.68
CA ALA A 3 -31.13 -9.62 9.56
C ALA A 3 -29.66 -9.89 9.94
N ALA A 4 -29.20 -11.13 9.80
CA ALA A 4 -27.80 -11.47 9.94
C ALA A 4 -27.02 -10.87 8.78
N ILE A 5 -26.32 -9.75 9.01
CA ILE A 5 -25.46 -9.12 8.02
C ILE A 5 -24.22 -10.00 7.86
N THR A 6 -24.19 -10.84 6.85
CA THR A 6 -22.97 -11.56 6.43
C THR A 6 -21.97 -10.55 5.91
N ARG A 7 -21.02 -10.14 6.76
CA ARG A 7 -19.88 -9.33 6.33
C ARG A 7 -18.96 -10.24 5.53
N LEU A 8 -18.83 -9.97 4.23
CA LEU A 8 -17.81 -10.61 3.40
C LEU A 8 -16.46 -10.49 4.10
N PRO A 9 -15.57 -11.51 4.02
CA PRO A 9 -14.22 -11.41 4.55
C PRO A 9 -13.62 -10.11 4.03
N THR A 10 -13.32 -9.19 4.97
CA THR A 10 -12.91 -7.82 4.66
C THR A 10 -11.85 -7.87 3.58
N ALA A 11 -12.10 -7.22 2.44
CA ALA A 11 -11.15 -7.13 1.34
C ALA A 11 -9.76 -6.86 1.92
N ALA A 12 -8.80 -7.77 1.68
CA ALA A 12 -7.47 -7.67 2.27
C ALA A 12 -6.95 -6.26 2.01
N THR A 13 -6.75 -5.48 3.08
CA THR A 13 -6.56 -4.03 2.94
C THR A 13 -5.25 -3.78 2.23
N SER A 14 -5.33 -3.40 0.95
CA SER A 14 -4.14 -3.01 0.21
C SER A 14 -3.51 -1.80 0.88
N TYR A 15 -2.18 -1.76 0.91
CA TYR A 15 -1.43 -0.68 1.53
C TYR A 15 -0.38 -0.14 0.57
N TYR A 16 -0.05 1.15 0.72
CA TYR A 16 1.05 1.77 -0.01
C TYR A 16 2.36 1.50 0.72
N THR A 17 3.45 1.34 -0.02
CA THR A 17 4.81 1.22 0.52
C THR A 17 5.80 1.84 -0.45
N VAL A 18 6.95 2.27 0.07
CA VAL A 18 8.10 2.67 -0.73
C VAL A 18 9.20 1.62 -0.63
N ARG A 19 9.82 1.26 -1.76
CA ARG A 19 10.95 0.32 -1.81
C ARG A 19 12.01 0.77 -2.81
N LYS A 20 13.28 0.48 -2.54
CA LYS A 20 14.35 0.67 -3.54
C LYS A 20 14.11 -0.24 -4.77
N SER A 21 14.20 0.34 -5.95
CA SER A 21 14.00 -0.30 -7.27
C SER A 21 15.10 0.16 -8.22
N GLY A 22 16.23 -0.55 -8.23
CA GLY A 22 17.42 -0.14 -9.00
C GLY A 22 18.00 1.16 -8.44
N ARG A 23 18.23 2.16 -9.30
CA ARG A 23 18.72 3.49 -8.88
C ARG A 23 17.64 4.34 -8.19
N ASN A 24 16.37 4.03 -8.40
CA ASN A 24 15.22 4.81 -7.95
C ASN A 24 14.50 4.16 -6.76
N TRP A 25 13.48 4.85 -6.26
CA TRP A 25 12.55 4.43 -5.21
C TRP A 25 11.16 4.29 -5.80
N ALA A 26 10.56 3.11 -5.67
CA ALA A 26 9.25 2.80 -6.22
C ALA A 26 8.17 2.96 -5.14
N VAL A 27 7.10 3.66 -5.49
CA VAL A 27 5.84 3.64 -4.75
C VAL A 27 5.03 2.46 -5.24
N GLU A 28 4.74 1.52 -4.36
CA GLU A 28 4.00 0.29 -4.65
C GLU A 28 2.68 0.25 -3.89
N LEU A 29 1.62 -0.22 -4.55
CA LEU A 29 0.43 -0.70 -3.89
C LEU A 29 0.57 -2.21 -3.68
N VAL A 30 0.48 -2.65 -2.43
CA VAL A 30 0.57 -4.06 -2.05
C VAL A 30 -0.80 -4.57 -1.66
N THR A 31 -1.26 -5.61 -2.34
CA THR A 31 -2.50 -6.32 -2.01
C THR A 31 -2.14 -7.70 -1.48
N PRO A 32 -2.45 -8.02 -0.20
CA PRO A 32 -2.24 -9.36 0.31
C PRO A 32 -3.08 -10.36 -0.48
N ALA A 33 -2.44 -11.45 -0.93
CA ALA A 33 -3.08 -12.53 -1.69
C ALA A 33 -2.50 -13.88 -1.21
N PRO A 34 -3.24 -14.99 -1.40
CA PRO A 34 -2.73 -16.33 -1.08
C PRO A 34 -1.40 -16.61 -1.79
N GLY A 35 -0.43 -17.17 -1.06
CA GLY A 35 0.91 -17.48 -1.56
C GLY A 35 1.87 -16.29 -1.55
N ARG A 36 1.60 -15.24 -2.33
CA ARG A 36 2.47 -14.05 -2.39
C ARG A 36 1.65 -12.76 -2.53
N PRO A 37 1.98 -11.69 -1.78
CA PRO A 37 1.36 -10.39 -1.99
C PRO A 37 1.59 -9.89 -3.41
N LEU A 38 0.51 -9.43 -4.04
CA LEU A 38 0.57 -8.74 -5.32
C LEU A 38 1.12 -7.33 -5.08
N ARG A 39 2.10 -6.94 -5.88
CA ARG A 39 2.76 -5.64 -5.79
C ARG A 39 2.65 -4.93 -7.11
N THR A 40 1.98 -3.79 -7.12
CA THR A 40 1.85 -2.94 -8.30
C THR A 40 2.69 -1.70 -8.11
N LYS A 41 3.73 -1.54 -8.93
CA LYS A 41 4.53 -0.32 -8.97
C LYS A 41 3.72 0.77 -9.67
N LEU A 42 3.45 1.86 -8.96
CA LEU A 42 2.67 2.98 -9.47
C LEU A 42 3.56 4.07 -10.06
N ARG A 43 4.63 4.42 -9.33
CA ARG A 43 5.51 5.55 -9.64
C ARG A 43 6.95 5.26 -9.19
N SER A 44 7.91 6.04 -9.71
CA SER A 44 9.32 5.98 -9.29
C SER A 44 9.87 7.39 -9.07
N TYR A 45 10.72 7.53 -8.07
CA TYR A 45 11.41 8.77 -7.74
C TYR A 45 12.91 8.51 -7.56
N SER A 46 13.76 9.47 -7.90
CA SER A 46 15.20 9.39 -7.61
C SER A 46 15.48 9.57 -6.10
N ASP A 47 14.69 10.41 -5.44
CA ASP A 47 14.80 10.75 -4.02
C ASP A 47 13.82 9.92 -3.14
N PRO A 48 14.29 9.28 -2.05
CA PRO A 48 13.41 8.55 -1.14
C PRO A 48 12.42 9.45 -0.40
N ALA A 49 12.78 10.69 -0.06
CA ALA A 49 11.88 11.56 0.71
C ALA A 49 10.65 11.95 -0.13
N ALA A 50 10.86 12.32 -1.40
CA ALA A 50 9.79 12.57 -2.36
C ALA A 50 8.87 11.35 -2.56
N ALA A 51 9.44 10.14 -2.67
CA ALA A 51 8.64 8.92 -2.78
C ALA A 51 7.75 8.67 -1.55
N ASN A 52 8.29 8.89 -0.35
CA ASN A 52 7.54 8.70 0.90
C ASN A 52 6.44 9.76 1.06
N ALA A 53 6.70 11.01 0.69
CA ALA A 53 5.70 12.09 0.73
C ALA A 53 4.52 11.79 -0.21
N ASP A 54 4.80 11.42 -1.46
CA ASP A 54 3.76 11.03 -2.43
C ASP A 54 2.95 9.81 -1.97
N ALA A 55 3.64 8.79 -1.43
CA ALA A 55 2.98 7.58 -0.95
C ALA A 55 2.08 7.86 0.26
N ALA A 56 2.54 8.67 1.22
CA ALA A 56 1.77 9.06 2.39
C ALA A 56 0.55 9.91 2.02
N GLU A 57 0.71 10.87 1.10
CA GLU A 57 -0.39 11.67 0.59
C GLU A 57 -1.42 10.81 -0.15
N THR A 58 -0.96 9.92 -1.04
CA THR A 58 -1.84 9.03 -1.80
C THR A 58 -2.59 8.08 -0.87
N ALA A 59 -1.92 7.52 0.13
CA ALA A 59 -2.52 6.65 1.13
C ALA A 59 -3.63 7.37 1.90
N LYS A 60 -3.40 8.62 2.32
CA LYS A 60 -4.41 9.47 2.97
C LYS A 60 -5.61 9.73 2.05
N ARG A 61 -5.37 10.13 0.79
CA ARG A 61 -6.43 10.40 -0.20
C ARG A 61 -7.29 9.16 -0.50
N MET A 62 -6.67 7.98 -0.53
CA MET A 62 -7.34 6.71 -0.85
C MET A 62 -7.88 5.98 0.38
N ALA A 63 -7.74 6.57 1.58
CA ALA A 63 -8.08 5.95 2.86
C ALA A 63 -7.46 4.55 3.04
N ARG A 64 -6.19 4.42 2.68
CA ARG A 64 -5.42 3.17 2.78
C ARG A 64 -4.21 3.33 3.70
N PRO A 65 -3.73 2.26 4.34
CA PRO A 65 -2.52 2.33 5.15
C PRO A 65 -1.28 2.64 4.31
N PHE A 66 -0.33 3.34 4.90
CA PHE A 66 1.03 3.50 4.38
C PHE A 66 2.01 2.76 5.30
N LYS A 67 2.94 1.99 4.72
CA LYS A 67 3.98 1.27 5.48
C LYS A 67 5.36 1.66 4.97
N ILE A 68 6.27 2.00 5.89
CA ILE A 68 7.66 2.32 5.58
C ILE A 68 8.52 1.12 6.01
N GLY A 69 9.31 0.56 5.08
CA GLY A 69 10.25 -0.51 5.41
C GLY A 69 9.62 -1.83 5.93
N GLY A 70 8.31 -2.02 5.72
CA GLY A 70 7.59 -3.20 6.24
C GLY A 70 7.10 -3.06 7.69
N ARG A 71 7.38 -1.95 8.36
CA ARG A 71 6.80 -1.60 9.66
C ARG A 71 5.76 -0.49 9.45
N ALA A 72 4.60 -0.60 10.11
CA ALA A 72 3.63 0.48 10.08
C ALA A 72 4.27 1.73 10.69
N ALA A 73 4.19 2.85 9.97
CA ALA A 73 4.59 4.16 10.46
C ALA A 73 3.41 4.79 11.22
#